data_AF-V6F8S8-F1
#
_entry.id   AF-V6F8S8-F1
#
_cell.length_a   1.000
_cell.length_b   1.000
_cell.length_c   1.000
_cell.angle_alpha   90.00
_cell.angle_beta   90.00
_cell.angle_gamma   90.00
#
_symmetry.space_group_name_H-M   'P 1'
#
loop_
_entity.id
_entity.type
_entity.pdbx_description
1 polymer ?
#
loop_
_entity_poly.entity_id
_entity_poly.type
_entity_poly.pdbx_seq_one_letter_code
_entity_poly.pdbx_strand_id
1 'polypeptide(L)' 'MNTEQLVESGRMISRAFALLERANDFSLPIEAALISKRGLLDEARRAVAAARAALLQ' A
#
# COMPACT_ATOMS: atom_id res chain seq x y z
N MET A 1 -0.14 -19.53 10.19
CA MET A 1 -0.48 -18.20 10.76
C MET A 1 -0.11 -18.14 12.24
N ASN A 2 1.09 -17.66 12.52
CA ASN A 2 1.58 -17.37 13.87
C ASN A 2 1.52 -15.84 14.16
N THR A 3 1.79 -15.44 15.40
CA THR A 3 1.71 -14.03 15.81
C THR A 3 2.68 -13.13 15.03
N GLU A 4 3.86 -13.63 14.66
CA GLU A 4 4.84 -12.87 13.88
C GLU A 4 4.33 -12.57 12.46
N GLN A 5 3.75 -13.55 11.79
CA GLN A 5 3.13 -13.40 10.48
C GLN A 5 1.98 -12.39 10.53
N LEU A 6 1.15 -12.44 11.58
CA LEU A 6 0.06 -11.48 11.76
C LEU A 6 0.57 -10.04 11.94
N VAL A 7 1.61 -9.85 12.75
CA VAL A 7 2.23 -8.53 12.98
C VAL A 7 2.85 -7.99 11.70
N GLU A 8 3.59 -8.82 10.96
CA GLU A 8 4.26 -8.39 9.73
C GLU A 8 3.24 -8.03 8.64
N SER A 9 2.23 -8.87 8.43
CA SER A 9 1.13 -8.54 7.52
C SER A 9 0.37 -7.29 7.95
N GLY A 10 0.18 -7.07 9.25
CA GLY A 10 -0.39 -5.83 9.79
C GLY A 10 0.42 -4.59 9.40
N ARG A 11 1.75 -4.63 9.54
CA ARG A 11 2.64 -3.53 9.13
C ARG A 11 2.54 -3.22 7.64
N MET A 12 2.52 -4.26 6.81
CA MET A 12 2.39 -4.11 5.36
C MET A 12 1.04 -3.50 4.97
N ILE A 13 -0.06 -3.89 5.65
CA ILE A 13 -1.39 -3.29 5.45
C ILE A 13 -1.40 -1.82 5.90
N SER A 14 -0.85 -1.49 7.07
CA SER A 14 -0.76 -0.10 7.53
C SER A 14 0.03 0.78 6.55
N ARG A 15 1.13 0.26 6.00
CA ARG A 15 1.90 0.95 4.95
C ARG A 15 1.06 1.16 3.68
N ALA A 16 0.28 0.17 3.26
CA ALA A 16 -0.60 0.32 2.10
C ALA A 16 -1.62 1.44 2.31
N PHE A 17 -2.26 1.51 3.49
CA PHE A 17 -3.22 2.58 3.80
C PHE A 17 -2.57 3.97 3.78
N ALA A 18 -1.38 4.14 4.38
CA ALA A 18 -0.66 5.41 4.34
C ALA A 18 -0.33 5.86 2.89
N LEU A 19 -0.04 4.93 2.00
CA LEU A 19 0.17 5.23 0.57
C LEU A 19 -1.13 5.63 -0.13
N LEU A 20 -2.25 5.00 0.22
CA LEU A 20 -3.57 5.35 -0.32
C LEU A 20 -4.03 6.73 0.15
N GLU A 21 -3.81 7.08 1.42
CA GLU A 21 -4.09 8.42 1.95
C GLU A 21 -3.29 9.47 1.19
N ARG A 22 -1.97 9.26 1.04
CA ARG A 22 -1.12 10.16 0.24
C ARG A 22 -1.55 10.24 -1.22
N ALA A 23 -2.03 9.15 -1.80
CA ALA A 23 -2.55 9.15 -3.17
C ALA A 23 -3.85 9.96 -3.28
N ASN A 24 -4.65 9.99 -2.23
CA ASN A 24 -5.89 10.74 -2.16
C ASN A 24 -5.66 12.26 -2.11
N ASP A 25 -4.54 12.70 -1.52
CA ASP A 25 -4.14 14.12 -1.48
C ASP A 25 -3.89 14.71 -2.88
N PHE A 26 -3.66 13.87 -3.90
CA PHE A 26 -3.58 14.29 -5.29
C PHE A 26 -4.99 14.50 -5.87
N SER A 27 -5.46 15.74 -5.79
CA SER A 27 -6.77 16.19 -6.30
C SER A 27 -6.71 16.84 -7.69
N LEU A 28 -5.54 17.34 -8.09
CA LEU A 28 -5.38 18.04 -9.36
C LEU A 28 -5.20 17.07 -10.54
N PRO A 29 -5.96 17.23 -11.64
CA PRO A 29 -5.87 16.36 -12.81
C PRO A 29 -4.73 16.79 -13.76
N ILE A 30 -3.54 17.05 -13.20
CA ILE A 30 -2.34 17.34 -14.00
C ILE A 30 -1.50 16.07 -14.16
N GLU A 31 -0.83 15.93 -15.30
CA GLU A 31 -0.08 14.71 -15.64
C GLU A 31 0.92 14.30 -14.56
N ALA A 32 1.71 15.23 -14.04
CA ALA A 32 2.67 14.97 -12.96
C ALA A 32 1.99 14.45 -11.68
N ALA A 33 0.81 14.96 -11.34
CA ALA A 33 0.03 14.52 -10.19
C ALA A 33 -0.55 13.12 -10.42
N LEU A 34 -1.02 12.82 -11.64
CA LEU A 34 -1.53 11.51 -12.02
C LEU A 34 -0.42 10.44 -11.99
N ILE A 35 0.78 10.75 -12.50
CA ILE A 35 1.94 9.85 -12.45
C ILE A 35 2.31 9.55 -10.99
N SER A 36 2.41 10.60 -10.16
CA SER A 36 2.74 10.46 -8.73
C SER A 36 1.69 9.63 -7.99
N LYS A 37 0.40 9.94 -8.22
CA LYS A 37 -0.73 9.17 -7.68
C LYS A 37 -0.66 7.71 -8.10
N ARG A 38 -0.36 7.44 -9.38
CA ARG A 38 -0.24 6.07 -9.88
C ARG A 38 0.89 5.31 -9.18
N GLY A 39 2.05 5.94 -9.01
CA GLY A 39 3.18 5.34 -8.28
C GLY A 39 2.82 4.93 -6.85
N LEU A 40 2.08 5.78 -6.13
CA LEU A 40 1.60 5.49 -4.79
C LEU A 40 0.60 4.33 -4.76
N LEU A 41 -0.33 4.29 -5.72
CA LEU A 41 -1.30 3.20 -5.85
C LEU A 41 -0.64 1.86 -6.18
N ASP A 42 0.36 1.87 -7.06
CA ASP A 42 1.10 0.65 -7.43
C ASP A 42 1.94 0.13 -6.26
N GLU A 43 2.53 1.00 -5.45
CA GLU A 43 3.25 0.61 -4.23
C GLU A 43 2.29 0.10 -3.15
N ALA A 44 1.11 0.73 -2.97
CA ALA A 44 0.09 0.26 -2.05
C ALA A 44 -0.37 -1.16 -2.42
N ARG A 45 -0.55 -1.43 -3.72
CA ARG A 45 -0.90 -2.76 -4.23
C ARG A 45 0.19 -3.80 -3.92
N ARG A 46 1.47 -3.44 -4.08
CA ARG A 46 2.60 -4.33 -3.74
C ARG A 46 2.63 -4.64 -2.25
N ALA A 47 2.41 -3.64 -1.40
CA ALA A 47 2.35 -3.83 0.05
C ALA A 47 1.21 -4.79 0.46
N VAL A 48 0.02 -4.65 -0.12
CA VAL A 48 -1.09 -5.60 0.10
C VAL A 48 -0.74 -7.01 -0.38
N ALA A 49 -0.12 -7.15 -1.55
CA ALA A 49 0.30 -8.45 -2.06
C ALA A 49 1.33 -9.12 -1.14
N ALA A 50 2.30 -8.36 -0.64
CA ALA A 50 3.28 -8.83 0.34
C ALA A 50 2.61 -9.24 1.66
N ALA A 51 1.65 -8.45 2.16
CA ALA A 51 0.91 -8.77 3.37
C ALA A 51 0.16 -10.11 3.24
N ARG A 52 -0.47 -10.32 2.08
CA ARG A 52 -1.17 -11.56 1.76
C ARG A 52 -0.21 -12.75 1.66
N ALA A 53 0.96 -12.55 1.05
CA ALA A 53 1.99 -13.59 0.98
C ALA A 53 2.48 -14.00 2.38
N ALA A 54 2.76 -13.02 3.25
CA ALA A 54 3.20 -13.27 4.62
C ALA A 54 2.14 -13.99 5.49
N LEU A 55 0.85 -13.76 5.23
CA LEU A 55 -0.26 -14.45 5.91
C LEU A 55 -0.44 -15.91 5.48
N LEU A 56 -0.10 -16.24 4.23
CA LEU A 56 -0.35 -17.53 3.60
C LEU A 56 0.86 -18.48 3.63
N GLN A 57 2.02 -17.98 4.05
CA GLN A 57 3.20 -18.80 4.35
C GLN A 57 3.06 -19.51 5.71
#